data_AF-A0A939Y1W7-F1
#
_entry.id   AF-A0A939Y1W7-F1
#
_cell.length_a   1.000
_cell.length_b   1.000
_cell.length_c   1.000
_cell.angle_alpha   90.00
_cell.angle_beta   90.00
_cell.angle_gamma   90.00
#
_symmetry.space_group_name_H-M   'P 1'
#
loop_
_entity.id
_entity.type
_entity.pdbx_description
1 polymer ?
#
loop_
_entity_poly.entity_id
_entity_poly.type
_entity_poly.pdbx_seq_one_letter_code
_entity_poly.pdbx_strand_id
1 'polypeptide(L)'
;MTEEDKKKLVETVNYKFPHNNLIELYYNIGRALPFTAQRFPGGWNTDWYRSQHVQVVKVLPHGKYGKYGKALGFYYRNGERADSSDVDKSCWCKKDDVEPQEIPNSGCGSWMLLEIQGMPIVDEQRVLGLEDIFDFGKYKGKTIKEVIDEDWKYVEWAIFQSQRLYVDVESVVAYHESRIVLLKPSDIMPYGKYKGQTLASVYDADVQYLMWLEDNNDSFRVDWECFDHREKP
;
A
#
# COMPACT_ATOMS: atom_id res chain seq x y z
N MET A 1 -7.19 1.05 -20.20
CA MET A 1 -7.52 1.05 -18.77
C MET A 1 -8.93 1.59 -18.60
N THR A 2 -9.82 0.82 -17.98
CA THR A 2 -11.19 1.27 -17.66
C THR A 2 -11.20 2.16 -16.42
N GLU A 3 -12.32 2.83 -16.13
CA GLU A 3 -12.47 3.64 -14.90
C GLU A 3 -12.38 2.77 -13.63
N GLU A 4 -12.86 1.53 -13.69
CA GLU A 4 -12.73 0.58 -12.59
C GLU A 4 -11.26 0.19 -12.37
N ASP A 5 -10.51 -0.07 -13.44
CA ASP A 5 -9.08 -0.38 -13.35
C ASP A 5 -8.28 0.80 -12.77
N LYS A 6 -8.64 2.04 -13.15
CA LYS A 6 -8.03 3.26 -12.59
C LYS A 6 -8.25 3.33 -11.10
N LYS A 7 -9.49 3.12 -10.63
CA LYS A 7 -9.84 3.18 -9.21
C LYS A 7 -9.05 2.15 -8.40
N LYS A 8 -9.02 0.90 -8.88
CA LYS A 8 -8.22 -0.16 -8.25
C LYS A 8 -6.74 0.19 -8.19
N LEU A 9 -6.18 0.73 -9.28
CA LEU A 9 -4.79 1.14 -9.31
C LEU A 9 -4.50 2.29 -8.33
N VAL A 10 -5.43 3.26 -8.20
CA VAL A 10 -5.32 4.34 -7.20
C VAL A 10 -5.25 3.77 -5.79
N GLU A 11 -6.17 2.85 -5.44
CA GLU A 11 -6.19 2.17 -4.15
C GLU A 11 -4.88 1.40 -3.91
N THR A 12 -4.45 0.56 -4.86
CA THR A 12 -3.23 -0.24 -4.76
C THR A 12 -1.97 0.63 -4.59
N VAL A 13 -1.84 1.72 -5.34
CA VAL A 13 -0.68 2.63 -5.23
C VAL A 13 -0.64 3.31 -3.85
N ASN A 14 -1.81 3.65 -3.30
CA ASN A 14 -1.90 4.34 -2.02
C ASN A 14 -1.60 3.47 -0.79
N TYR A 15 -1.56 2.13 -0.90
CA TYR A 15 -1.04 1.26 0.17
C TYR A 15 0.42 1.56 0.54
N LYS A 16 1.16 2.23 -0.34
CA LYS A 16 2.55 2.66 -0.10
C LYS A 16 2.66 4.05 0.53
N PHE A 17 1.54 4.70 0.84
CA PHE A 17 1.55 5.94 1.62
C PHE A 17 2.15 5.69 3.01
N PRO A 18 3.00 6.59 3.56
CA PRO A 18 3.35 7.92 3.08
C PRO A 18 4.64 7.98 2.25
N HIS A 19 5.11 6.89 1.65
CA HIS A 19 6.40 6.88 0.96
C HIS A 19 6.35 7.46 -0.46
N ASN A 20 5.17 7.43 -1.09
CA ASN A 20 4.98 7.90 -2.47
C ASN A 20 5.34 9.39 -2.64
N ASN A 21 6.09 9.68 -3.71
CA ASN A 21 6.26 11.01 -4.27
C ASN A 21 5.58 11.16 -5.64
N LEU A 22 5.42 12.38 -6.16
CA LEU A 22 4.68 12.62 -7.41
C LEU A 22 5.32 11.96 -8.64
N ILE A 23 6.64 11.81 -8.65
CA ILE A 23 7.35 11.19 -9.77
C ILE A 23 7.13 9.68 -9.73
N GLU A 24 7.19 9.07 -8.54
CA GLU A 24 6.83 7.67 -8.34
C GLU A 24 5.37 7.41 -8.73
N LEU A 25 4.42 8.24 -8.30
CA LEU A 25 3.03 8.12 -8.71
C LEU A 25 2.90 8.12 -10.24
N TYR A 26 3.53 9.07 -10.93
CA TYR A 26 3.55 9.13 -12.38
C TYR A 26 4.10 7.85 -13.02
N TYR A 27 5.21 7.32 -12.51
CA TYR A 27 5.73 6.04 -13.01
C TYR A 27 4.85 4.86 -12.66
N ASN A 28 4.10 4.88 -11.55
CA ASN A 28 3.26 3.78 -11.07
C ASN A 28 1.93 3.67 -11.82
N ILE A 29 1.47 4.76 -12.44
CA ILE A 29 0.22 4.82 -13.21
C ILE A 29 0.43 4.71 -14.72
N GLY A 30 1.54 4.09 -15.16
CA GLY A 30 1.84 3.95 -16.58
C GLY A 30 2.17 5.27 -17.27
N ARG A 31 2.68 6.25 -16.52
CA ARG A 31 3.00 7.61 -17.02
C ARG A 31 1.77 8.37 -17.53
N ALA A 32 0.60 8.07 -16.99
CA ALA A 32 -0.63 8.80 -17.30
C ALA A 32 -0.54 10.25 -16.80
N LEU A 33 -0.92 11.19 -17.67
CA LEU A 33 -1.11 12.60 -17.35
C LEU A 33 -2.38 13.11 -18.05
N PRO A 34 -3.19 13.97 -17.42
CA PRO A 34 -3.02 14.46 -16.07
C PRO A 34 -3.44 13.44 -14.99
N PHE A 35 -3.05 13.69 -13.74
CA PHE A 35 -3.58 13.00 -12.57
C PHE A 35 -3.66 13.99 -11.40
N THR A 36 -4.53 13.73 -10.43
CA THR A 36 -4.64 14.55 -9.23
C THR A 36 -4.02 13.84 -8.03
N ALA A 37 -3.37 14.62 -7.16
CA ALA A 37 -2.73 14.11 -5.96
C ALA A 37 -2.84 15.11 -4.81
N GLN A 38 -2.84 14.58 -3.60
CA GLN A 38 -2.94 15.35 -2.36
C GLN A 38 -1.73 15.07 -1.47
N ARG A 39 -1.26 16.08 -0.73
CA ARG A 39 -0.11 15.94 0.16
C ARG A 39 -0.52 16.05 1.62
N PHE A 40 0.01 15.16 2.44
CA PHE A 40 -0.18 15.13 3.89
C PHE A 40 1.17 15.16 4.63
N PRO A 41 1.84 16.32 4.71
CA PRO A 41 3.14 16.43 5.36
C PRO A 41 3.05 15.96 6.81
N GLY A 42 3.89 15.03 7.23
CA GLY A 42 3.91 14.51 8.61
C GLY A 42 2.71 13.62 8.98
N GLY A 43 1.88 13.19 8.01
CA GLY A 43 0.75 12.29 8.25
C GLY A 43 -0.48 12.95 8.86
N TRP A 44 -0.47 14.27 9.05
CA TRP A 44 -1.61 15.02 9.60
C TRP A 44 -2.76 15.06 8.62
N ASN A 45 -3.85 14.39 8.96
CA ASN A 45 -5.03 14.27 8.11
C ASN A 45 -6.11 15.30 8.51
N THR A 46 -5.77 16.58 8.37
CA THR A 46 -6.69 17.68 8.71
C THR A 46 -7.57 18.04 7.51
N ASP A 47 -8.75 18.62 7.79
CA ASP A 47 -9.66 19.14 6.76
C ASP A 47 -8.95 20.15 5.84
N TRP A 48 -7.98 20.87 6.40
CA TRP A 48 -7.16 21.78 5.61
C TRP A 48 -6.38 21.06 4.52
N TYR A 49 -5.65 19.99 4.83
CA TYR A 49 -4.95 19.22 3.79
C TYR A 49 -5.93 18.53 2.83
N ARG A 50 -7.06 18.02 3.35
CA ARG A 50 -8.10 17.36 2.54
C ARG A 50 -8.76 18.30 1.53
N SER A 51 -8.84 19.58 1.84
CA SER A 51 -9.40 20.59 0.93
C SER A 51 -8.48 20.90 -0.26
N GLN A 52 -7.21 20.51 -0.21
CA GLN A 52 -6.20 20.95 -1.17
C GLN A 52 -5.68 19.79 -2.01
N HIS A 53 -5.55 19.99 -3.32
CA HIS A 53 -4.87 19.02 -4.18
C HIS A 53 -4.17 19.72 -5.33
N VAL A 54 -3.35 18.96 -6.04
CA VAL A 54 -2.70 19.41 -7.27
C VAL A 54 -3.18 18.56 -8.43
N GLN A 55 -3.36 19.17 -9.60
CA GLN A 55 -3.45 18.46 -10.86
C GLN A 55 -2.06 18.48 -11.50
N VAL A 56 -1.42 17.32 -11.57
CA VAL A 56 -0.12 17.15 -12.22
C VAL A 56 -0.35 16.97 -13.71
N VAL A 57 0.23 17.87 -14.52
CA VAL A 57 0.06 17.86 -15.98
C VAL A 57 1.37 17.60 -16.71
N LYS A 58 2.50 17.70 -16.02
CA LYS A 58 3.84 17.45 -16.59
C LYS A 58 4.77 16.92 -15.52
N VAL A 59 5.59 15.93 -15.87
CA VAL A 59 6.65 15.40 -15.01
C VAL A 59 7.97 15.43 -15.76
N LEU A 60 8.99 15.94 -15.10
CA LEU A 60 10.37 16.04 -15.57
C LEU A 60 11.24 15.10 -14.71
N PRO A 61 11.28 13.80 -15.03
CA PRO A 61 12.03 12.83 -14.26
C PRO A 61 13.54 13.07 -14.41
N HIS A 62 14.28 12.83 -13.33
CA HIS A 62 15.74 12.93 -13.26
C HIS A 62 16.31 11.72 -12.51
N GLY A 63 17.59 11.43 -12.75
CA GLY A 63 18.32 10.36 -12.07
C GLY A 63 17.99 8.95 -12.57
N LYS A 64 18.75 7.97 -12.07
CA LYS A 64 18.58 6.56 -12.44
C LYS A 64 17.26 6.03 -11.85
N TYR A 65 16.42 5.42 -12.69
CA TYR A 65 15.10 4.85 -12.33
C TYR A 65 13.99 5.86 -12.03
N GLY A 66 14.16 7.16 -12.33
CA GLY A 66 13.08 8.14 -12.23
C GLY A 66 12.57 8.38 -10.80
N LYS A 67 13.40 8.16 -9.78
CA LYS A 67 13.02 8.40 -8.36
C LYS A 67 13.04 9.88 -7.97
N TYR A 68 13.61 10.72 -8.82
CA TYR A 68 13.78 12.14 -8.59
C TYR A 68 13.23 12.91 -9.77
N GLY A 69 12.96 14.20 -9.57
CA GLY A 69 12.52 15.07 -10.64
C GLY A 69 11.59 16.16 -10.14
N LYS A 70 11.00 16.85 -11.10
CA LYS A 70 10.06 17.93 -10.88
C LYS A 70 8.71 17.55 -11.45
N ALA A 71 7.65 17.85 -10.72
CA ALA A 71 6.29 17.80 -11.24
C ALA A 71 5.79 19.24 -11.43
N LEU A 72 5.09 19.49 -12.53
CA LEU A 72 4.45 20.77 -12.80
C LEU A 72 2.94 20.55 -12.92
N GLY A 73 2.19 21.52 -12.43
CA GLY A 73 0.74 21.41 -12.36
C GLY A 73 0.06 22.66 -11.86
N PHE A 74 -1.20 22.46 -11.50
CA PHE A 74 -2.08 23.51 -10.99
C PHE A 74 -2.55 23.16 -9.59
N TYR A 75 -2.77 24.18 -8.78
CA TYR A 75 -3.29 24.05 -7.42
C TYR A 75 -4.81 24.22 -7.38
N TYR A 76 -5.43 23.39 -6.56
CA TYR A 76 -6.86 23.41 -6.29
C TYR A 76 -7.13 23.43 -4.79
N ARG A 77 -8.17 24.17 -4.41
CA ARG A 77 -8.70 24.22 -3.04
C ARG A 77 -10.22 24.11 -3.13
N ASN A 78 -10.82 23.18 -2.37
CA ASN A 78 -12.25 22.87 -2.42
C ASN A 78 -12.78 22.54 -3.82
N GLY A 79 -11.96 21.88 -4.65
CA GLY A 79 -12.36 21.48 -6.00
C GLY A 79 -12.21 22.57 -7.07
N GLU A 80 -11.80 23.79 -6.70
CA GLU A 80 -11.67 24.91 -7.63
C GLU A 80 -10.23 25.41 -7.73
N ARG A 81 -9.89 26.03 -8.88
CA ARG A 81 -8.61 26.73 -9.05
C ARG A 81 -8.51 27.84 -8.02
N ALA A 82 -7.41 27.84 -7.28
CA ALA A 82 -7.18 28.79 -6.21
C ALA A 82 -5.71 29.22 -6.19
N ASP A 83 -5.42 30.26 -5.42
CA ASP A 83 -4.05 30.61 -5.09
C ASP A 83 -3.54 29.59 -4.07
N SER A 84 -2.32 29.09 -4.26
CA SER A 84 -1.69 28.11 -3.36
C SER A 84 -1.38 28.66 -1.96
N SER A 85 -1.37 29.99 -1.81
CA SER A 85 -1.22 30.69 -0.54
C SER A 85 -1.94 32.03 -0.60
N ASP A 86 -2.50 32.48 0.52
CA ASP A 86 -3.09 33.81 0.63
C ASP A 86 -1.99 34.90 0.74
N VAL A 87 -0.73 34.49 0.93
CA VAL A 87 0.45 35.36 0.91
C VAL A 87 1.12 35.27 -0.45
N ASP A 88 1.08 36.36 -1.23
CA ASP A 88 1.57 36.41 -2.62
C ASP A 88 3.02 35.90 -2.76
N LYS A 89 3.93 36.28 -1.85
CA LYS A 89 5.34 35.82 -1.88
C LYS A 89 5.53 34.31 -1.67
N SER A 90 4.55 33.64 -1.06
CA SER A 90 4.57 32.19 -0.77
C SER A 90 3.66 31.42 -1.72
N CYS A 91 2.98 32.11 -2.64
CA CYS A 91 2.09 31.53 -3.61
C CYS A 91 2.91 31.02 -4.81
N TRP A 92 3.05 29.70 -4.93
CA TRP A 92 3.79 29.07 -6.03
C TRP A 92 2.93 28.84 -7.28
N CYS A 93 1.60 28.83 -7.13
CA CYS A 93 0.64 28.77 -8.22
C CYS A 93 -0.57 29.64 -7.90
N LYS A 94 -0.91 30.53 -8.84
CA LYS A 94 -2.06 31.41 -8.81
C LYS A 94 -3.25 30.80 -9.56
N LYS A 95 -4.45 31.23 -9.19
CA LYS A 95 -5.70 30.79 -9.83
C LYS A 95 -5.76 31.14 -11.32
N ASP A 96 -5.11 32.23 -11.72
CA ASP A 96 -5.09 32.78 -13.08
C ASP A 96 -3.85 32.34 -13.89
N ASP A 97 -2.95 31.55 -13.30
CA ASP A 97 -1.84 30.94 -14.04
C ASP A 97 -2.38 30.01 -15.13
N VAL A 98 -2.00 30.30 -16.36
CA VAL A 98 -2.32 29.48 -17.54
C VAL A 98 -1.26 28.41 -17.82
N GLU A 99 -0.01 28.68 -17.44
CA GLU A 99 1.09 27.74 -17.55
C GLU A 99 1.25 26.95 -16.24
N PRO A 100 1.58 25.65 -16.30
CA PRO A 100 1.73 24.83 -15.12
C PRO A 100 2.98 25.23 -14.33
N GLN A 101 2.84 25.31 -13.01
CA GLN A 101 3.90 25.75 -12.10
C GLN A 101 4.60 24.56 -11.43
N GLU A 102 5.87 24.72 -11.05
CA GLU A 102 6.61 23.70 -10.32
C GLU A 102 5.97 23.43 -8.95
N ILE A 103 5.56 22.19 -8.72
CA ILE A 103 4.89 21.77 -7.49
C ILE A 103 5.95 21.60 -6.39
N PRO A 104 5.87 22.36 -5.29
CA PRO A 104 6.85 22.24 -4.21
C PRO A 104 6.84 20.84 -3.59
N ASN A 105 8.04 20.34 -3.24
CA ASN A 105 8.22 19.03 -2.62
C ASN A 105 7.68 17.85 -3.47
N SER A 106 7.65 17.97 -4.80
CA SER A 106 7.17 16.92 -5.70
C SER A 106 7.96 15.60 -5.57
N GLY A 107 9.24 15.68 -5.22
CA GLY A 107 10.12 14.52 -5.00
C GLY A 107 10.15 14.01 -3.54
N CYS A 108 9.40 14.63 -2.63
CA CYS A 108 9.30 14.17 -1.25
C CYS A 108 8.13 13.19 -1.09
N GLY A 109 8.14 12.40 -0.02
CA GLY A 109 7.01 11.55 0.32
C GLY A 109 5.75 12.31 0.74
N SER A 110 4.78 11.54 1.21
CA SER A 110 3.47 11.94 1.73
C SER A 110 2.49 12.43 0.68
N TRP A 111 2.65 11.97 -0.57
CA TRP A 111 1.66 12.18 -1.61
C TRP A 111 0.72 10.98 -1.71
N MET A 112 -0.56 11.28 -1.87
CA MET A 112 -1.64 10.32 -2.10
C MET A 112 -2.24 10.61 -3.47
N LEU A 113 -2.37 9.58 -4.30
CA LEU A 113 -3.02 9.67 -5.60
C LEU A 113 -4.54 9.76 -5.39
N LEU A 114 -5.21 10.68 -6.07
CA LEU A 114 -6.66 10.84 -5.98
C LEU A 114 -7.35 10.27 -7.22
N GLU A 115 -6.89 10.66 -8.40
CA GLU A 115 -7.54 10.31 -9.66
C GLU A 115 -6.53 10.25 -10.81
N ILE A 116 -6.70 9.28 -11.71
CA ILE A 116 -5.96 9.19 -12.97
C ILE A 116 -6.88 9.70 -14.09
N GLN A 117 -6.61 10.90 -14.58
CA GLN A 117 -7.47 11.55 -15.58
C GLN A 117 -7.03 11.19 -17.01
N GLY A 118 -5.71 11.11 -17.22
CA GLY A 118 -5.11 10.74 -18.49
C GLY A 118 -5.16 9.25 -18.81
N MET A 119 -4.71 8.93 -20.02
CA MET A 119 -4.44 7.55 -20.44
C MET A 119 -2.97 7.21 -20.18
N PRO A 120 -2.66 5.99 -19.73
CA PRO A 120 -1.28 5.54 -19.58
C PRO A 120 -0.62 5.46 -20.96
N ILE A 121 0.64 5.85 -21.03
CA ILE A 121 1.43 5.83 -22.27
C ILE A 121 2.20 4.51 -22.38
N VAL A 122 2.35 3.79 -21.26
CA VAL A 122 3.01 2.49 -21.19
C VAL A 122 2.10 1.48 -20.50
N ASP A 123 1.92 0.33 -21.14
CA ASP A 123 0.97 -0.73 -20.77
C ASP A 123 1.48 -1.68 -19.66
N GLU A 124 2.55 -1.28 -18.95
CA GLU A 124 3.28 -2.15 -18.02
C GLU A 124 2.66 -2.21 -16.61
N GLN A 125 1.78 -1.27 -16.25
CA GLN A 125 1.16 -1.24 -14.93
C GLN A 125 -0.30 -1.64 -14.97
N ARG A 126 -0.53 -2.89 -14.57
CA ARG A 126 -1.82 -3.38 -14.12
C ARG A 126 -1.71 -3.90 -12.70
N VAL A 127 -2.83 -3.91 -12.01
CA VAL A 127 -2.98 -4.59 -10.72
C VAL A 127 -2.87 -6.10 -10.98
N LEU A 128 -1.89 -6.74 -10.36
CA LEU A 128 -1.62 -8.16 -10.50
C LEU A 128 -2.55 -9.00 -9.61
N GLY A 129 -2.99 -10.14 -10.13
CA GLY A 129 -3.78 -11.14 -9.41
C GLY A 129 -2.93 -12.30 -8.90
N LEU A 130 -3.57 -13.24 -8.18
CA LEU A 130 -2.89 -14.39 -7.55
C LEU A 130 -2.12 -15.28 -8.54
N GLU A 131 -2.61 -15.44 -9.76
CA GLU A 131 -2.00 -16.29 -10.79
C GLU A 131 -0.92 -15.56 -11.61
N ASP A 132 -0.71 -14.26 -11.37
CA ASP A 132 0.36 -13.50 -12.03
C ASP A 132 1.73 -13.83 -11.44
N ILE A 133 2.77 -13.70 -12.27
CA ILE A 133 4.14 -14.13 -11.94
C ILE A 133 4.94 -12.97 -11.34
N PHE A 134 5.66 -13.23 -10.25
CA PHE A 134 6.72 -12.33 -9.80
C PHE A 134 7.81 -12.21 -10.86
N ASP A 135 8.00 -11.01 -11.41
CA ASP A 135 9.04 -10.75 -12.43
C ASP A 135 10.39 -10.31 -11.82
N PHE A 136 10.49 -10.31 -10.47
CA PHE A 136 11.61 -9.77 -9.72
C PHE A 136 11.90 -10.51 -8.41
N GLY A 137 13.12 -10.26 -7.89
CA GLY A 137 13.52 -10.68 -6.53
C GLY A 137 13.69 -12.19 -6.35
N LYS A 138 13.64 -12.65 -5.08
CA LYS A 138 13.94 -14.04 -4.66
C LYS A 138 13.04 -15.06 -5.35
N TYR A 139 11.78 -14.71 -5.56
CA TYR A 139 10.74 -15.59 -6.09
C TYR A 139 10.41 -15.35 -7.56
N LYS A 140 11.35 -14.77 -8.31
CA LYS A 140 11.16 -14.52 -9.74
C LYS A 140 10.78 -15.81 -10.48
N GLY A 141 9.71 -15.75 -11.26
CA GLY A 141 9.19 -16.88 -12.05
C GLY A 141 8.11 -17.72 -11.35
N LYS A 142 7.81 -17.45 -10.07
CA LYS A 142 6.68 -18.07 -9.35
C LYS A 142 5.43 -17.20 -9.40
N THR A 143 4.25 -17.81 -9.28
CA THR A 143 3.01 -17.05 -9.15
C THR A 143 2.92 -16.39 -7.77
N ILE A 144 2.18 -15.29 -7.66
CA ILE A 144 1.96 -14.62 -6.37
C ILE A 144 1.38 -15.60 -5.35
N LYS A 145 0.44 -16.45 -5.78
CA LYS A 145 -0.16 -17.51 -4.99
C LYS A 145 0.88 -18.49 -4.41
N GLU A 146 1.77 -19.01 -5.23
CA GLU A 146 2.84 -19.91 -4.79
C GLU A 146 3.73 -19.26 -3.74
N VAL A 147 4.02 -17.97 -3.88
CA VAL A 147 4.84 -17.24 -2.91
C VAL A 147 4.07 -16.97 -1.60
N ILE A 148 2.76 -16.75 -1.65
CA ILE A 148 1.95 -16.63 -0.42
C ILE A 148 1.99 -17.94 0.39
N ASP A 149 1.86 -19.07 -0.29
CA ASP A 149 1.92 -20.39 0.37
C ASP A 149 3.31 -20.71 0.94
N GLU A 150 4.39 -20.15 0.37
CA GLU A 150 5.77 -20.41 0.80
C GLU A 150 6.34 -19.38 1.79
N ASP A 151 6.11 -18.09 1.57
CA ASP A 151 6.74 -16.98 2.30
C ASP A 151 5.85 -15.73 2.26
N TRP A 152 4.80 -15.76 3.09
CA TRP A 152 3.88 -14.62 3.28
C TRP A 152 4.61 -13.32 3.61
N LYS A 153 5.66 -13.37 4.45
CA LYS A 153 6.41 -12.18 4.86
C LYS A 153 7.15 -11.52 3.69
N TYR A 154 7.59 -12.29 2.71
CA TYR A 154 8.12 -11.71 1.47
C TYR A 154 7.03 -10.99 0.65
N VAL A 155 5.82 -11.55 0.57
CA VAL A 155 4.69 -10.92 -0.14
C VAL A 155 4.29 -9.62 0.55
N GLU A 156 4.13 -9.65 1.88
CA GLU A 156 3.88 -8.48 2.70
C GLU A 156 4.94 -7.38 2.47
N TRP A 157 6.22 -7.74 2.58
CA TRP A 157 7.32 -6.82 2.27
C TRP A 157 7.21 -6.28 0.84
N ALA A 158 6.92 -7.13 -0.15
CA ALA A 158 6.86 -6.70 -1.54
C ALA A 158 5.70 -5.72 -1.78
N ILE A 159 4.55 -5.91 -1.14
CA ILE A 159 3.41 -4.99 -1.23
C ILE A 159 3.77 -3.61 -0.68
N PHE A 160 4.38 -3.57 0.51
CA PHE A 160 4.62 -2.30 1.21
C PHE A 160 5.91 -1.59 0.82
N GLN A 161 6.96 -2.34 0.49
CA GLN A 161 8.33 -1.82 0.36
C GLN A 161 8.90 -1.95 -1.06
N SER A 162 8.43 -2.91 -1.86
CA SER A 162 8.90 -3.02 -3.24
C SER A 162 8.21 -1.98 -4.12
N GLN A 163 8.98 -1.30 -4.97
CA GLN A 163 8.41 -0.42 -6.00
C GLN A 163 7.82 -1.19 -7.19
N ARG A 164 7.98 -2.52 -7.23
CA ARG A 164 7.67 -3.34 -8.41
C ARG A 164 6.40 -4.18 -8.29
N LEU A 165 5.85 -4.35 -7.09
CA LEU A 165 4.63 -5.11 -6.88
C LEU A 165 3.44 -4.17 -6.68
N TYR A 166 2.41 -4.35 -7.50
CA TYR A 166 1.09 -3.74 -7.35
C TYR A 166 0.07 -4.88 -7.56
N VAL A 167 -0.59 -5.28 -6.48
CA VAL A 167 -1.53 -6.41 -6.46
C VAL A 167 -2.88 -5.96 -5.96
N ASP A 168 -3.88 -6.78 -6.22
CA ASP A 168 -5.15 -6.71 -5.50
C ASP A 168 -4.89 -7.16 -4.06
N VAL A 169 -4.64 -6.19 -3.16
CA VAL A 169 -4.24 -6.47 -1.78
C VAL A 169 -5.33 -7.23 -1.03
N GLU A 170 -6.60 -6.89 -1.26
CA GLU A 170 -7.73 -7.58 -0.64
C GLU A 170 -7.76 -9.06 -1.03
N SER A 171 -7.62 -9.35 -2.32
CA SER A 171 -7.57 -10.73 -2.82
C SER A 171 -6.36 -11.51 -2.28
N VAL A 172 -5.21 -10.84 -2.15
CA VAL A 172 -3.98 -11.45 -1.60
C VAL A 172 -4.12 -11.76 -0.12
N VAL A 173 -4.64 -10.82 0.68
CA VAL A 173 -4.87 -11.00 2.12
C VAL A 173 -5.93 -12.07 2.34
N ALA A 174 -7.07 -12.02 1.63
CA ALA A 174 -8.12 -13.02 1.74
C ALA A 174 -7.62 -14.43 1.39
N TYR A 175 -6.77 -14.56 0.35
CA TYR A 175 -6.14 -15.84 0.05
C TYR A 175 -5.24 -16.29 1.19
N HIS A 176 -4.34 -15.45 1.71
CA HIS A 176 -3.49 -15.80 2.84
C HIS A 176 -4.30 -16.27 4.06
N GLU A 177 -5.32 -15.52 4.44
CA GLU A 177 -6.20 -15.85 5.58
C GLU A 177 -6.89 -17.20 5.39
N SER A 178 -7.30 -17.53 4.15
CA SER A 178 -7.92 -18.83 3.84
C SER A 178 -6.97 -20.03 3.99
N ARG A 179 -5.65 -19.79 4.06
CA ARG A 179 -4.63 -20.83 4.27
C ARG A 179 -4.25 -20.99 5.73
N ILE A 180 -4.65 -20.05 6.60
CA ILE A 180 -4.36 -20.13 8.02
C ILE A 180 -5.21 -21.25 8.63
N VAL A 181 -4.52 -22.22 9.22
CA VAL A 181 -5.17 -23.35 9.91
C VAL A 181 -5.39 -22.97 11.36
N LEU A 182 -6.63 -23.12 11.84
CA LEU A 182 -6.95 -23.00 13.26
C LEU A 182 -6.32 -24.18 14.02
N LEU A 183 -5.43 -23.85 14.95
CA LEU A 183 -4.68 -24.82 15.74
C LEU A 183 -5.53 -25.35 16.90
N LYS A 184 -5.54 -26.66 17.03
CA LYS A 184 -6.32 -27.43 18.01
C LYS A 184 -5.48 -27.76 19.24
N PRO A 185 -6.11 -28.18 20.36
CA PRO A 185 -5.40 -28.54 21.58
C PRO A 185 -4.29 -29.59 21.41
N SER A 186 -4.45 -30.52 20.47
CA SER A 186 -3.46 -31.58 20.17
C SER A 186 -2.28 -31.12 19.33
N ASP A 187 -2.37 -29.97 18.67
CA ASP A 187 -1.30 -29.49 17.78
C ASP A 187 -0.07 -29.09 18.59
N ILE A 188 1.10 -29.22 17.95
CA ILE A 188 2.39 -28.97 18.58
C ILE A 188 2.85 -27.56 18.25
N MET A 189 3.29 -26.83 19.28
CA MET A 189 3.90 -25.52 19.14
C MET A 189 5.12 -25.59 18.21
N PRO A 190 5.06 -24.95 17.03
CA PRO A 190 6.13 -25.09 16.02
C PRO A 190 7.39 -24.27 16.39
N TYR A 191 7.25 -23.24 17.22
CA TYR A 191 8.30 -22.28 17.56
C TYR A 191 8.06 -21.59 18.92
N GLY A 192 9.02 -20.76 19.34
CA GLY A 192 8.92 -19.90 20.53
C GLY A 192 9.23 -20.60 21.86
N LYS A 193 8.84 -19.96 22.97
CA LYS A 193 9.14 -20.37 24.36
C LYS A 193 8.72 -21.82 24.66
N TYR A 194 7.59 -22.24 24.10
CA TYR A 194 6.97 -23.55 24.34
C TYR A 194 7.13 -24.53 23.16
N LYS A 195 8.11 -24.31 22.27
CA LYS A 195 8.34 -25.17 21.10
C LYS A 195 8.38 -26.65 21.49
N GLY A 196 7.62 -27.47 20.76
CA GLY A 196 7.54 -28.92 20.97
C GLY A 196 6.49 -29.39 21.99
N GLN A 197 5.82 -28.47 22.69
CA GLN A 197 4.69 -28.80 23.58
C GLN A 197 3.36 -28.75 22.82
N THR A 198 2.34 -29.46 23.31
CA THR A 198 0.98 -29.35 22.77
C THR A 198 0.36 -28.00 23.15
N LEU A 199 -0.49 -27.44 22.30
CA LEU A 199 -1.20 -26.20 22.64
C LEU A 199 -2.06 -26.37 23.91
N ALA A 200 -2.63 -27.55 24.18
CA ALA A 200 -3.32 -27.86 25.44
C ALA A 200 -2.43 -27.61 26.66
N SER A 201 -1.20 -28.15 26.65
CA SER A 201 -0.23 -27.98 27.74
C SER A 201 0.17 -26.51 27.92
N VAL A 202 0.29 -25.76 26.82
CA VAL A 202 0.64 -24.34 26.87
C VAL A 202 -0.53 -23.51 27.37
N TYR A 203 -1.75 -23.81 26.96
CA TYR A 203 -2.96 -23.13 27.45
C TYR A 203 -3.05 -23.24 28.97
N ASP A 204 -2.87 -24.45 29.52
CA ASP A 204 -3.00 -24.68 30.97
C ASP A 204 -1.88 -24.01 31.78
N ALA A 205 -0.69 -23.85 31.17
CA ALA A 205 0.46 -23.24 31.82
C ALA A 205 0.53 -21.71 31.65
N ASP A 206 0.14 -21.19 30.49
CA ASP A 206 0.39 -19.81 30.04
C ASP A 206 -0.52 -19.43 28.86
N VAL A 207 -1.84 -19.39 29.08
CA VAL A 207 -2.82 -18.95 28.08
C VAL A 207 -2.53 -17.55 27.52
N GLN A 208 -1.95 -16.66 28.34
CA GLN A 208 -1.59 -15.31 27.94
C GLN A 208 -0.52 -15.29 26.86
N TYR A 209 0.42 -16.24 26.87
CA TYR A 209 1.39 -16.40 25.80
C TYR A 209 0.73 -16.77 24.47
N LEU A 210 -0.30 -17.62 24.46
CA LEU A 210 -1.03 -17.99 23.25
C LEU A 210 -1.80 -16.80 22.66
N MET A 211 -2.49 -16.03 23.52
CA MET A 211 -3.19 -14.79 23.11
C MET A 211 -2.21 -13.76 22.55
N TRP A 212 -1.10 -13.52 23.27
CA TRP A 212 -0.05 -12.61 22.80
C TRP A 212 0.53 -13.07 21.46
N LEU A 213 0.76 -14.37 21.28
CA LEU A 213 1.33 -14.90 20.05
C LEU A 213 0.37 -14.76 18.86
N GLU A 214 -0.92 -15.01 19.07
CA GLU A 214 -1.96 -14.79 18.06
C GLU A 214 -2.05 -13.31 17.65
N ASP A 215 -1.99 -12.39 18.62
CA ASP A 215 -1.99 -10.94 18.38
C ASP A 215 -0.75 -10.42 17.64
N ASN A 216 0.38 -11.15 17.73
CA ASN A 216 1.68 -10.73 17.19
C ASN A 216 2.15 -11.56 16.00
N ASN A 217 1.35 -12.53 15.55
CA ASN A 217 1.69 -13.38 14.42
C ASN A 217 0.47 -13.62 13.54
N ASP A 218 0.50 -13.01 12.36
CA ASP A 218 -0.62 -13.03 11.40
C ASP A 218 -1.00 -14.44 10.96
N SER A 219 -0.08 -15.40 11.03
CA SER A 219 -0.30 -16.79 10.58
C SER A 219 -0.52 -17.77 11.73
N PHE A 220 -0.57 -17.32 12.99
CA PHE A 220 -0.86 -18.16 14.15
C PHE A 220 -2.30 -17.90 14.60
N ARG A 221 -3.17 -18.91 14.51
CA ARG A 221 -4.56 -18.81 14.99
C ARG A 221 -4.93 -20.02 15.83
N VAL A 222 -5.56 -19.79 16.98
CA VAL A 222 -5.99 -20.83 17.90
C VAL A 222 -7.49 -21.04 17.77
N ASP A 223 -7.91 -22.31 17.70
CA ASP A 223 -9.32 -22.68 17.80
C ASP A 223 -9.77 -22.62 19.27
N TRP A 224 -10.06 -21.42 19.78
CA TRP A 224 -10.41 -21.22 21.19
C TRP A 224 -11.67 -22.00 21.63
N GLU A 225 -12.62 -22.21 20.71
CA GLU A 225 -13.84 -22.99 20.99
C GLU A 225 -13.50 -24.43 21.41
N CYS A 226 -12.48 -25.03 20.78
CA CYS A 226 -11.99 -26.36 21.16
C CYS A 226 -11.35 -26.43 22.56
N PHE A 227 -10.98 -25.30 23.18
CA PHE A 227 -10.42 -25.26 24.54
C PHE A 227 -11.50 -25.07 25.62
N ASP A 228 -12.60 -24.39 25.30
CA ASP A 228 -13.71 -24.13 26.21
C ASP A 228 -14.59 -25.39 26.44
N HIS A 229 -14.61 -26.31 25.48
CA HIS A 229 -15.32 -27.60 25.58
C HIS A 229 -14.53 -28.72 26.24
N ARG A 230 -13.40 -28.42 26.90
CA ARG A 230 -12.75 -29.42 27.76
C ARG A 230 -13.68 -29.73 28.92
N GLU A 231 -14.35 -30.88 28.84
CA GLU A 231 -15.24 -31.42 29.87
C GLU A 231 -14.59 -31.20 31.23
N LYS A 232 -15.21 -30.34 32.05
CA LYS A 232 -14.88 -30.27 33.47
C LYS A 232 -15.08 -31.69 34.02
N PRO A 233 -14.06 -32.29 34.65
CA PRO A 233 -14.19 -33.61 35.25
C PRO A 233 -15.29 -33.63 36.31
#